data_AF-K1U6B3-F1
#
_entry.id   AF-K1U6B3-F1
#
_cell.length_a   1.000
_cell.length_b   1.000
_cell.length_c   1.000
_cell.angle_alpha   90.00
_cell.angle_beta   90.00
_cell.angle_gamma   90.00
#
_symmetry.space_group_name_H-M   'P 1'
#
loop_
_entity.id
_entity.type
_entity.pdbx_description
1 polymer ?
#
loop_
_entity_poly.entity_id
_entity_poly.type
_entity_poly.pdbx_seq_one_letter_code
_entity_poly.pdbx_strand_id
1 'polypeptide(L)'
;AVKLETVFSKKEIITMYANTVDFGSNSYGIKTAAKTYFNTTPKELTTGQAAVLVGMLKATTYYNPRTNPENSLARRNTVLYNMVTHGDLSKDRYNELKDEPIKLDFKVEENYDGQAKYFREAVANYLKDWCKDEGYDLYTSGLKIYTTIDTRMQKYAEDAARKQMKQVQQNFNNHWSIRRTQAGKGKWMGQEPWQDENHQVIPNFIQGIAERQPFYKDLVARFPDNPDSVNYYYKEWVHPVKVFDYDKGSITINMTSEDSIKYMTTFMHSAFVAMEPQTGAVKAWVGDIDFDHWKYDKVTAERQPGSTFKLFVYTEAMNQGLTPCDKRRDEYISMEVY
;
A
#
# COMPACT_ATOMS: atom_id res chain seq x y z
N ALA A 1 24.71 -1.30 -32.96
CA ALA A 1 26.07 -1.40 -32.37
C ALA A 1 27.00 -0.31 -32.91
N VAL A 2 27.37 -0.35 -34.20
CA VAL A 2 28.38 0.58 -34.79
C VAL A 2 28.02 2.07 -34.66
N LYS A 3 26.75 2.47 -34.86
CA LYS A 3 26.29 3.87 -34.69
C LYS A 3 26.36 4.41 -33.26
N LEU A 4 26.29 3.55 -32.24
CA LEU A 4 26.36 3.95 -30.83
C LEU A 4 27.82 4.10 -30.39
N GLU A 5 28.70 3.19 -30.83
CA GLU A 5 30.13 3.22 -30.52
C GLU A 5 30.89 4.36 -31.23
N THR A 6 30.33 4.93 -32.31
CA THR A 6 30.88 6.13 -32.96
C THR A 6 30.61 7.42 -32.19
N VAL A 7 29.66 7.42 -31.26
CA VAL A 7 29.21 8.62 -30.52
C VAL A 7 29.50 8.50 -29.02
N PHE A 8 29.47 7.29 -28.46
CA PHE A 8 29.66 7.03 -27.04
C PHE A 8 30.82 6.06 -26.80
N SER A 9 31.58 6.31 -25.74
CA SER A 9 32.61 5.40 -25.27
C SER A 9 32.01 4.09 -24.73
N LYS A 10 32.81 3.01 -24.71
CA LYS A 10 32.39 1.72 -24.11
C LYS A 10 31.91 1.87 -22.65
N LYS A 11 32.50 2.80 -21.90
CA LYS A 11 32.08 3.09 -20.52
C LYS A 11 30.68 3.71 -20.48
N GLU A 12 30.38 4.67 -21.34
CA GLU A 12 29.05 5.28 -21.40
C GLU A 12 27.99 4.28 -21.86
N ILE A 13 28.31 3.44 -22.84
CA ILE A 13 27.40 2.39 -23.33
C ILE A 13 27.04 1.41 -22.19
N ILE A 14 28.03 0.92 -21.45
CA ILE A 14 27.75 0.00 -20.35
C ILE A 14 27.04 0.70 -19.17
N THR A 15 27.32 1.98 -18.92
CA THR A 15 26.59 2.76 -17.92
C THR A 15 25.12 2.92 -18.30
N MET A 16 24.81 3.28 -19.54
CA MET A 16 23.43 3.37 -20.03
C MET A 16 22.73 2.02 -19.91
N TYR A 17 23.35 0.96 -20.41
CA TYR A 17 22.79 -0.39 -20.36
C TYR A 17 22.55 -0.87 -18.92
N ALA A 18 23.53 -0.71 -18.03
CA ALA A 18 23.43 -1.14 -16.64
C ALA A 18 22.36 -0.36 -15.87
N ASN A 19 21.97 0.85 -16.30
CA ASN A 19 20.91 1.62 -15.66
C ASN A 19 19.50 1.24 -16.16
N THR A 20 19.37 0.62 -17.33
CA THR A 20 18.06 0.34 -17.95
C THR A 20 17.68 -1.13 -17.96
N VAL A 21 18.66 -2.03 -17.87
CA VAL A 21 18.40 -3.47 -18.04
C VAL A 21 17.56 -4.04 -16.90
N ASP A 22 16.66 -4.95 -17.25
CA ASP A 22 15.83 -5.69 -16.30
C ASP A 22 16.65 -6.79 -15.60
N PHE A 23 16.59 -6.84 -14.28
CA PHE A 23 17.14 -7.91 -13.45
C PHE A 23 16.04 -8.82 -12.87
N GLY A 24 14.79 -8.68 -13.29
CA GLY A 24 13.64 -9.39 -12.75
C GLY A 24 13.15 -8.82 -11.42
N SER A 25 12.01 -9.31 -10.94
CA SER A 25 11.39 -8.85 -9.68
C SER A 25 11.15 -7.32 -9.63
N ASN A 26 10.73 -6.74 -10.75
CA ASN A 26 10.55 -5.28 -10.94
C ASN A 26 11.83 -4.44 -10.70
N SER A 27 13.02 -5.04 -10.81
CA SER A 27 14.29 -4.35 -10.60
C SER A 27 14.92 -3.92 -11.92
N TYR A 28 14.68 -2.68 -12.32
CA TYR A 28 15.32 -2.07 -13.50
C TYR A 28 16.58 -1.31 -13.08
N GLY A 29 17.70 -1.68 -13.69
CA GLY A 29 19.00 -1.09 -13.44
C GLY A 29 19.76 -1.70 -12.26
N ILE A 30 21.10 -1.63 -12.34
CA ILE A 30 22.03 -2.30 -11.42
C ILE A 30 21.91 -1.77 -9.99
N LYS A 31 21.55 -0.49 -9.81
CA LYS A 31 21.33 0.10 -8.49
C LYS A 31 20.12 -0.50 -7.80
N THR A 32 19.00 -0.60 -8.52
CA THR A 32 17.76 -1.20 -8.03
C THR A 32 18.01 -2.69 -7.74
N ALA A 33 18.66 -3.41 -8.65
CA ALA A 33 18.98 -4.83 -8.47
C ALA A 33 19.91 -5.10 -7.28
N ALA A 34 20.97 -4.31 -7.10
CA ALA A 34 21.89 -4.42 -5.96
C ALA A 34 21.14 -4.26 -4.62
N LYS A 35 20.21 -3.30 -4.58
CA LYS A 35 19.36 -3.08 -3.42
C LYS A 35 18.34 -4.20 -3.24
N THR A 36 17.72 -4.67 -4.32
CA THR A 36 16.68 -5.69 -4.26
C THR A 36 17.18 -7.07 -3.88
N TYR A 37 18.34 -7.50 -4.35
CA TYR A 37 18.84 -8.85 -4.08
C TYR A 37 19.78 -8.94 -2.88
N PHE A 38 20.47 -7.85 -2.54
CA PHE A 38 21.54 -7.84 -1.54
C PHE A 38 21.48 -6.65 -0.56
N ASN A 39 20.45 -5.80 -0.65
CA ASN A 39 20.28 -4.62 0.20
C ASN A 39 21.53 -3.74 0.30
N THR A 40 22.22 -3.57 -0.83
CA THR A 40 23.50 -2.84 -0.91
C THR A 40 23.52 -1.87 -2.10
N THR A 41 24.62 -1.14 -2.26
CA THR A 41 24.84 -0.22 -3.39
C THR A 41 25.78 -0.84 -4.43
N PRO A 42 25.71 -0.42 -5.71
CA PRO A 42 26.61 -0.95 -6.75
C PRO A 42 28.11 -0.84 -6.41
N LYS A 43 28.50 0.15 -5.60
CA LYS A 43 29.89 0.37 -5.17
C LYS A 43 30.36 -0.66 -4.13
N GLU A 44 29.44 -1.20 -3.35
CA GLU A 44 29.70 -2.09 -2.21
C GLU A 44 29.47 -3.57 -2.55
N LEU A 45 29.01 -3.87 -3.77
CA LEU A 45 28.83 -5.24 -4.24
C LEU A 45 30.14 -6.03 -4.18
N THR A 46 30.09 -7.21 -3.59
CA THR A 46 31.20 -8.15 -3.67
C THR A 46 31.31 -8.74 -5.08
N THR A 47 32.48 -9.26 -5.44
CA THR A 47 32.70 -9.92 -6.73
C THR A 47 31.68 -11.05 -6.98
N GLY A 48 31.34 -11.82 -5.95
CA GLY A 48 30.34 -12.88 -6.02
C GLY A 48 28.94 -12.34 -6.30
N GLN A 49 28.53 -11.27 -5.61
CA GLN A 49 27.22 -10.62 -5.83
C GLN A 49 27.12 -9.99 -7.22
N ALA A 50 28.18 -9.31 -7.68
CA ALA A 50 28.26 -8.76 -9.02
C ALA A 50 28.14 -9.86 -10.09
N ALA A 51 28.82 -11.00 -9.90
CA ALA A 51 28.73 -12.14 -10.80
C ALA A 51 27.33 -12.77 -10.85
N VAL A 52 26.56 -12.75 -9.75
CA VAL A 52 25.15 -13.16 -9.76
C VAL A 52 24.32 -12.23 -10.63
N LEU A 53 24.38 -10.90 -10.39
CA LEU A 53 23.61 -9.92 -11.16
C LEU A 53 23.94 -9.97 -12.66
N VAL A 54 25.22 -10.03 -13.01
CA VAL A 54 25.66 -10.16 -14.41
C VAL A 54 25.21 -11.50 -15.00
N GLY A 55 25.26 -12.59 -14.22
CA GLY A 55 24.82 -13.91 -14.64
C GLY A 55 23.33 -13.95 -15.01
N MET A 56 22.50 -13.22 -14.26
CA MET A 56 21.05 -13.13 -14.46
C MET A 56 20.66 -12.46 -15.78
N LEU A 57 21.48 -11.56 -16.32
CA LEU A 57 21.20 -10.84 -17.56
C LEU A 57 21.02 -11.77 -18.77
N LYS A 58 21.52 -13.01 -18.71
CA LYS A 58 21.28 -14.02 -19.75
C LYS A 58 19.82 -14.51 -19.76
N ALA A 59 19.20 -14.64 -18.59
CA ALA A 59 17.80 -15.06 -18.42
C ALA A 59 17.36 -14.78 -16.98
N THR A 60 16.65 -13.66 -16.78
CA THR A 60 16.32 -13.11 -15.44
C THR A 60 15.43 -14.02 -14.61
N THR A 61 14.55 -14.81 -15.23
CA THR A 61 13.71 -15.79 -14.54
C THR A 61 14.47 -17.08 -14.23
N TYR A 62 15.17 -17.65 -15.22
CA TYR A 62 15.81 -18.97 -15.10
C TYR A 62 17.02 -18.96 -14.16
N TYR A 63 17.79 -17.87 -14.14
CA TYR A 63 18.95 -17.68 -13.26
C TYR A 63 18.65 -16.84 -12.02
N ASN A 64 17.36 -16.61 -11.71
CA ASN A 64 16.96 -15.85 -10.54
C ASN A 64 17.43 -16.57 -9.25
N PRO A 65 18.23 -15.95 -8.37
CA PRO A 65 18.76 -16.60 -7.18
C PRO A 65 17.69 -16.93 -6.13
N ARG A 66 16.53 -16.26 -6.16
CA ARG A 66 15.43 -16.50 -5.22
C ARG A 66 14.60 -17.71 -5.61
N THR A 67 14.23 -17.82 -6.89
CA THR A 67 13.36 -18.91 -7.37
C THR A 67 14.14 -20.12 -7.86
N ASN A 68 15.36 -19.92 -8.36
CA ASN A 68 16.22 -20.94 -8.99
C ASN A 68 17.67 -20.85 -8.48
N PRO A 69 17.93 -21.10 -7.17
CA PRO A 69 19.23 -20.87 -6.54
C PRO A 69 20.37 -21.70 -7.14
N GLU A 70 20.13 -22.97 -7.48
CA GLU A 70 21.14 -23.86 -8.07
C GLU A 70 21.60 -23.37 -9.45
N ASN A 71 20.64 -23.01 -10.31
CA ASN A 71 20.92 -22.44 -11.64
C ASN A 71 21.69 -21.13 -11.52
N SER A 72 21.32 -20.29 -10.55
CA SER A 72 21.99 -19.01 -10.30
C SER A 72 23.44 -19.22 -9.85
N LEU A 73 23.69 -20.19 -8.97
CA LEU A 73 25.03 -20.53 -8.49
C LEU A 73 25.95 -21.02 -9.63
N ALA A 74 25.46 -21.94 -10.46
CA ALA A 74 26.19 -22.42 -11.62
C ALA A 74 26.51 -21.28 -12.61
N ARG A 75 25.54 -20.39 -12.83
CA ARG A 75 25.71 -19.24 -13.71
C ARG A 75 26.69 -18.22 -13.16
N ARG A 76 26.63 -17.90 -11.87
CA ARG A 76 27.62 -17.06 -11.16
C ARG A 76 29.02 -17.62 -11.34
N ASN A 77 29.21 -18.92 -11.13
CA ASN A 77 30.52 -19.55 -11.27
C ASN A 77 31.05 -19.50 -12.72
N THR A 78 30.15 -19.56 -13.71
CA THR A 78 30.53 -19.32 -15.13
C THR A 78 31.04 -17.89 -15.33
N VAL A 79 30.40 -16.90 -14.74
CA VAL A 79 30.83 -15.49 -14.83
C VAL A 79 32.17 -15.29 -14.14
N LEU A 80 32.36 -15.84 -12.92
CA LEU A 80 33.64 -15.77 -12.20
C LEU A 80 34.76 -16.45 -12.99
N TYR A 81 34.49 -17.59 -13.62
CA TYR A 81 35.47 -18.27 -14.48
C TYR A 81 35.84 -17.41 -15.69
N ASN A 82 34.87 -16.75 -16.32
CA ASN A 82 35.16 -15.81 -17.41
C ASN A 82 36.07 -14.66 -16.95
N MET A 83 35.90 -14.14 -15.73
CA MET A 83 36.81 -13.13 -15.17
C MET A 83 38.24 -13.66 -15.02
N VAL A 84 38.41 -14.93 -14.63
CA VAL A 84 39.75 -15.56 -14.60
C VAL A 84 40.36 -15.63 -16.00
N THR A 85 39.59 -16.05 -17.00
CA THR A 85 40.10 -16.16 -18.39
C THR A 85 40.53 -14.82 -18.99
N HIS A 86 39.93 -13.71 -18.56
CA HIS A 86 40.27 -12.37 -19.03
C HIS A 86 41.31 -11.66 -18.15
N GLY A 87 41.74 -12.28 -17.04
CA GLY A 87 42.76 -11.74 -16.13
C GLY A 87 42.23 -10.79 -15.06
N ASP A 88 40.91 -10.63 -14.92
CA ASP A 88 40.25 -9.75 -13.95
C ASP A 88 40.13 -10.40 -12.54
N LEU A 89 40.35 -11.71 -12.43
CA LEU A 89 40.26 -12.48 -11.17
C LEU A 89 41.37 -13.54 -11.12
N SER A 90 42.02 -13.70 -9.96
CA SER A 90 42.99 -14.79 -9.79
C SER A 90 42.31 -16.15 -9.65
N LYS A 91 43.02 -17.21 -10.05
CA LYS A 91 42.51 -18.59 -9.95
C LYS A 91 42.26 -19.01 -8.50
N ASP A 92 43.10 -18.56 -7.57
CA ASP A 92 42.94 -18.82 -6.14
C ASP A 92 41.67 -18.16 -5.61
N ARG A 93 41.43 -16.88 -5.96
CA ARG A 93 40.22 -16.17 -5.55
C ARG A 93 38.96 -16.77 -6.17
N TYR A 94 39.05 -17.28 -7.40
CA TYR A 94 37.95 -18.04 -8.01
C TYR A 94 37.61 -19.29 -7.21
N ASN A 95 38.60 -20.08 -6.80
CA ASN A 95 38.35 -21.31 -6.03
C ASN A 95 37.68 -21.00 -4.67
N GLU A 96 38.07 -19.89 -4.02
CA GLU A 96 37.39 -19.42 -2.80
C GLU A 96 35.93 -19.04 -3.05
N LEU A 97 35.67 -18.23 -4.08
CA LEU A 97 34.32 -17.70 -4.37
C LEU A 97 33.38 -18.75 -4.96
N LYS A 98 33.91 -19.76 -5.66
CA LYS A 98 33.13 -20.80 -6.33
C LYS A 98 32.22 -21.56 -5.36
N ASP A 99 32.72 -21.83 -4.16
CA ASP A 99 32.04 -22.64 -3.15
C ASP A 99 31.27 -21.78 -2.13
N GLU A 100 31.40 -20.46 -2.19
CA GLU A 100 30.64 -19.55 -1.33
C GLU A 100 29.14 -19.61 -1.67
N PRO A 101 28.22 -19.75 -0.71
CA PRO A 101 26.78 -19.74 -0.96
C PRO A 101 26.28 -18.32 -1.32
N ILE A 102 25.24 -18.23 -2.16
CA ILE A 102 24.58 -16.94 -2.44
C ILE A 102 23.72 -16.56 -1.23
N LYS A 103 24.17 -15.57 -0.46
CA LYS A 103 23.39 -14.97 0.63
C LYS A 103 22.56 -13.81 0.08
N LEU A 104 21.25 -13.97 0.07
CA LEU A 104 20.31 -12.93 -0.35
C LEU A 104 19.82 -12.13 0.85
N ASP A 105 19.77 -10.82 0.70
CA ASP A 105 18.95 -9.91 1.52
C ASP A 105 17.90 -9.31 0.59
N PHE A 106 16.89 -10.13 0.28
CA PHE A 106 15.95 -9.85 -0.80
C PHE A 106 14.83 -8.92 -0.33
N LYS A 107 14.81 -7.68 -0.84
CA LYS A 107 13.76 -6.69 -0.57
C LYS A 107 13.43 -5.89 -1.83
N VAL A 108 12.27 -6.15 -2.43
CA VAL A 108 11.75 -5.30 -3.52
C VAL A 108 11.29 -3.99 -2.88
N GLU A 109 11.77 -2.85 -3.38
CA GLU A 109 11.16 -1.56 -3.02
C GLU A 109 9.75 -1.55 -3.62
N GLU A 110 8.74 -1.71 -2.76
CA GLU A 110 7.37 -1.49 -3.18
C GLU A 110 7.11 0.03 -3.28
N ASN A 111 6.20 0.43 -4.16
CA ASN A 111 5.73 1.82 -4.24
C ASN A 111 5.15 2.31 -2.90
N TYR A 112 4.81 1.39 -2.00
CA TYR A 112 4.29 1.63 -0.66
C TYR A 112 5.36 1.61 0.44
N ASP A 113 6.65 1.50 0.14
CA ASP A 113 7.72 1.57 1.14
C ASP A 113 7.97 3.05 1.50
N GLY A 114 7.84 3.44 2.78
CA GLY A 114 8.08 4.81 3.27
C GLY A 114 6.91 5.46 4.03
N GLN A 115 7.03 6.75 4.34
CA GLN A 115 6.03 7.54 5.06
C GLN A 115 4.94 8.11 4.12
N ALA A 116 3.80 8.55 4.68
CA ALA A 116 2.74 9.25 3.96
C ALA A 116 2.14 8.49 2.75
N LYS A 117 1.88 7.18 2.91
CA LYS A 117 1.42 6.30 1.81
C LYS A 117 0.17 6.85 1.10
N TYR A 118 -0.83 7.32 1.84
CA TYR A 118 -2.03 7.95 1.28
C TYR A 118 -1.72 9.17 0.42
N PHE A 119 -0.88 10.08 0.92
CA PHE A 119 -0.54 11.28 0.19
C PHE A 119 0.23 10.97 -1.10
N ARG A 120 1.10 9.96 -1.09
CA ARG A 120 1.82 9.52 -2.29
C ARG A 120 0.85 9.00 -3.35
N GLU A 121 -0.15 8.23 -2.95
CA GLU A 121 -1.21 7.77 -3.85
C GLU A 121 -2.04 8.95 -4.37
N ALA A 122 -2.37 9.92 -3.51
CA ALA A 122 -3.07 11.14 -3.91
C ALA A 122 -2.27 11.97 -4.94
N VAL A 123 -0.96 12.12 -4.73
CA VAL A 123 -0.05 12.79 -5.69
C VAL A 123 0.07 11.99 -6.99
N ALA A 124 0.15 10.66 -6.92
CA ALA A 124 0.20 9.81 -8.10
C ALA A 124 -1.08 9.94 -8.94
N ASN A 125 -2.25 9.96 -8.30
CA ASN A 125 -3.53 10.18 -8.96
C ASN A 125 -3.64 11.59 -9.54
N TYR A 126 -3.18 12.62 -8.82
CA TYR A 126 -3.15 14.00 -9.30
C TYR A 126 -2.28 14.18 -10.54
N LEU A 127 -1.10 13.53 -10.60
CA LEU A 127 -0.17 13.64 -11.72
C LEU A 127 -0.52 12.74 -12.90
N LYS A 128 -1.48 11.82 -12.76
CA LYS A 128 -1.78 10.80 -13.76
C LYS A 128 -2.10 11.39 -15.13
N ASP A 129 -2.96 12.41 -15.17
CA ASP A 129 -3.38 13.05 -16.41
C ASP A 129 -2.25 13.89 -17.02
N TRP A 130 -1.54 14.65 -16.18
CA TRP A 130 -0.37 15.42 -16.63
C TRP A 130 0.73 14.53 -17.21
N CYS A 131 1.05 13.41 -16.55
CA CYS A 131 2.02 12.44 -17.05
C CYS A 131 1.60 11.86 -18.40
N LYS A 132 0.32 11.55 -18.57
CA LYS A 132 -0.22 11.06 -19.85
C LYS A 132 -0.06 12.08 -20.97
N ASP A 133 -0.36 13.36 -20.70
CA ASP A 133 -0.30 14.44 -21.68
C ASP A 133 1.14 14.77 -22.10
N GLU A 134 2.08 14.73 -21.15
CA GLU A 134 3.51 14.99 -21.40
C GLU A 134 4.28 13.75 -21.87
N GLY A 135 3.62 12.59 -21.99
CA GLY A 135 4.25 11.35 -22.43
C GLY A 135 5.22 10.73 -21.41
N TYR A 136 5.05 11.06 -20.12
CA TYR A 136 5.79 10.44 -19.03
C TYR A 136 4.99 9.28 -18.42
N ASP A 137 5.69 8.21 -18.08
CA ASP A 137 5.18 7.17 -17.19
C ASP A 137 5.70 7.43 -15.76
N LEU A 138 4.79 7.64 -14.82
CA LEU A 138 5.08 8.03 -13.44
C LEU A 138 6.05 7.07 -12.73
N TYR A 139 6.02 5.79 -13.07
CA TYR A 139 6.78 4.75 -12.38
C TYR A 139 8.11 4.42 -13.06
N THR A 140 8.19 4.58 -14.38
CA THR A 140 9.34 4.14 -15.18
C THR A 140 10.18 5.29 -15.72
N SER A 141 9.63 6.52 -15.79
CA SER A 141 10.35 7.69 -16.33
C SER A 141 11.38 8.27 -15.37
N GLY A 142 11.50 7.74 -14.14
CA GLY A 142 12.50 8.18 -13.17
C GLY A 142 12.29 9.62 -12.65
N LEU A 143 11.05 10.10 -12.67
CA LEU A 143 10.68 11.43 -12.19
C LEU A 143 11.04 11.61 -10.71
N LYS A 144 11.50 12.81 -10.35
CA LYS A 144 11.72 13.22 -8.96
C LYS A 144 10.67 14.24 -8.57
N ILE A 145 9.70 13.82 -7.77
CA ILE A 145 8.58 14.64 -7.33
C ILE A 145 8.88 15.15 -5.92
N TYR A 146 9.04 16.46 -5.78
CA TYR A 146 9.20 17.13 -4.50
C TYR A 146 7.85 17.68 -4.06
N THR A 147 7.39 17.30 -2.86
CA THR A 147 6.06 17.63 -2.36
C THR A 147 6.12 18.58 -1.16
N THR A 148 4.95 19.06 -0.75
CA THR A 148 4.81 20.04 0.35
C THR A 148 4.71 19.41 1.75
N ILE A 149 4.65 18.08 1.85
CA ILE A 149 4.53 17.34 3.12
C ILE A 149 5.70 17.72 4.04
N ASP A 150 5.39 18.04 5.30
CA ASP A 150 6.38 18.08 6.37
C ASP A 150 6.38 16.71 7.06
N THR A 151 7.49 15.98 6.96
CA THR A 151 7.61 14.62 7.50
C THR A 151 7.43 14.53 9.01
N ARG A 152 7.71 15.61 9.75
CA ARG A 152 7.50 15.69 11.19
C ARG A 152 6.01 15.85 11.49
N MET A 153 5.34 16.78 10.79
CA MET A 153 3.89 16.98 10.93
C MET A 153 3.11 15.73 10.51
N GLN A 154 3.51 15.09 9.42
CA GLN A 154 2.92 13.83 8.97
C GLN A 154 2.97 12.77 10.06
N LYS A 155 4.14 12.56 10.66
CA LYS A 155 4.30 11.59 11.75
C LYS A 155 3.38 11.90 12.93
N TYR A 156 3.32 13.16 13.36
CA TYR A 156 2.43 13.55 14.45
C TYR A 156 0.95 13.37 14.11
N ALA A 157 0.56 13.63 12.86
CA ALA A 157 -0.80 13.42 12.39
C ALA A 157 -1.19 11.94 12.40
N GLU A 158 -0.33 11.06 11.88
CA GLU A 158 -0.53 9.60 11.89
C GLU A 158 -0.62 9.06 13.33
N ASP A 159 0.31 9.48 14.20
CA ASP A 159 0.33 9.07 15.61
C ASP A 159 -0.93 9.55 16.36
N ALA A 160 -1.35 10.80 16.14
CA ALA A 160 -2.55 11.37 16.77
C ALA A 160 -3.82 10.68 16.29
N ALA A 161 -3.96 10.46 14.97
CA ALA A 161 -5.09 9.74 14.40
C ALA A 161 -5.18 8.32 14.94
N ARG A 162 -4.07 7.57 14.94
CA ARG A 162 -4.03 6.20 15.47
C ARG A 162 -4.37 6.15 16.95
N LYS A 163 -3.83 7.06 17.77
CA LYS A 163 -4.12 7.15 19.20
C LYS A 163 -5.59 7.41 19.46
N GLN A 164 -6.18 8.40 18.81
CA GLN A 164 -7.59 8.76 18.99
C GLN A 164 -8.52 7.65 18.49
N MET A 165 -8.23 7.08 17.32
CA MET A 165 -9.07 6.02 16.75
C MET A 165 -9.03 4.73 17.56
N LYS A 166 -7.93 4.43 18.24
CA LYS A 166 -7.89 3.30 19.19
C LYS A 166 -8.91 3.46 20.31
N GLN A 167 -9.07 4.66 20.88
CA GLN A 167 -10.07 4.95 21.90
C GLN A 167 -11.49 4.88 21.34
N VAL A 168 -11.72 5.48 20.16
CA VAL A 168 -13.03 5.43 19.48
C VAL A 168 -13.43 3.98 19.19
N GLN A 169 -12.49 3.16 18.70
CA GLN A 169 -12.72 1.75 18.44
C GLN A 169 -13.04 0.97 19.71
N GLN A 170 -12.35 1.24 20.82
CA GLN A 170 -12.64 0.59 22.10
C GLN A 170 -14.07 0.92 22.56
N ASN A 171 -14.48 2.18 22.47
CA ASN A 171 -15.84 2.60 22.82
C ASN A 171 -16.88 1.92 21.92
N PHE A 172 -16.62 1.87 20.61
CA PHE A 172 -17.47 1.18 19.65
C PHE A 172 -17.58 -0.31 19.95
N ASN A 173 -16.46 -0.98 20.20
CA ASN A 173 -16.44 -2.40 20.56
C ASN A 173 -17.21 -2.67 21.85
N ASN A 174 -17.06 -1.81 22.86
CA ASN A 174 -17.78 -1.96 24.13
C ASN A 174 -19.30 -1.81 23.94
N HIS A 175 -19.72 -0.79 23.18
CA HIS A 175 -21.13 -0.55 22.89
C HIS A 175 -21.79 -1.75 22.20
N TRP A 176 -21.12 -2.32 21.19
CA TRP A 176 -21.62 -3.45 20.41
C TRP A 176 -21.23 -4.83 20.95
N SER A 177 -20.59 -4.89 22.13
CA SER A 177 -20.08 -6.12 22.74
C SER A 177 -19.18 -6.95 21.80
N ILE A 178 -18.29 -6.29 21.07
CA ILE A 178 -17.32 -6.90 20.13
C ILE A 178 -16.06 -7.30 20.89
N ARG A 179 -15.79 -8.61 20.93
CA ARG A 179 -14.64 -9.26 21.57
C ARG A 179 -13.68 -9.83 20.54
N ARG A 180 -12.85 -8.97 19.94
CA ARG A 180 -11.92 -9.33 18.85
C ARG A 180 -10.96 -10.47 19.20
N THR A 181 -10.59 -10.64 20.47
CA THR A 181 -9.74 -11.75 20.94
C THR A 181 -10.39 -13.13 20.83
N GLN A 182 -11.71 -13.18 20.67
CA GLN A 182 -12.50 -14.41 20.49
C GLN A 182 -12.85 -14.67 19.01
N ALA A 183 -12.43 -13.78 18.08
CA ALA A 183 -12.68 -13.98 16.65
C ALA A 183 -12.09 -15.32 16.19
N GLY A 184 -12.87 -16.10 15.43
CA GLY A 184 -12.51 -17.45 14.99
C GLY A 184 -12.67 -18.56 16.04
N LYS A 185 -13.09 -18.24 17.27
CA LYS A 185 -13.27 -19.22 18.37
C LYS A 185 -14.74 -19.35 18.83
N GLY A 186 -15.68 -18.79 18.08
CA GLY A 186 -17.10 -18.76 18.41
C GLY A 186 -17.69 -17.35 18.38
N LYS A 187 -18.73 -17.10 19.18
CA LYS A 187 -19.45 -15.82 19.20
C LYS A 187 -18.57 -14.69 19.75
N TRP A 188 -18.02 -13.89 18.84
CA TRP A 188 -17.12 -12.77 19.15
C TRP A 188 -17.83 -11.39 19.07
N MET A 189 -19.08 -11.35 18.62
CA MET A 189 -19.89 -10.13 18.49
C MET A 189 -21.24 -10.34 19.18
N GLY A 190 -21.65 -9.37 20.00
CA GLY A 190 -22.91 -9.44 20.74
C GLY A 190 -24.13 -9.16 19.87
N GLN A 191 -24.15 -7.98 19.26
CA GLN A 191 -25.15 -7.53 18.30
C GLN A 191 -24.47 -7.03 17.02
N GLU A 192 -25.18 -7.11 15.90
CA GLU A 192 -24.70 -6.63 14.61
C GLU A 192 -24.86 -5.10 14.52
N PRO A 193 -23.78 -4.32 14.29
CA PRO A 193 -23.84 -2.84 14.28
C PRO A 193 -24.58 -2.21 13.10
N TRP A 194 -24.83 -2.95 12.02
CA TRP A 194 -25.49 -2.45 10.82
C TRP A 194 -27.02 -2.51 10.97
N GLN A 195 -27.55 -1.59 11.77
CA GLN A 195 -28.99 -1.50 12.05
C GLN A 195 -29.58 -0.22 11.45
N ASP A 196 -30.88 -0.26 11.14
CA ASP A 196 -31.67 0.91 10.77
C ASP A 196 -32.07 1.75 12.00
N GLU A 197 -32.84 2.83 11.76
CA GLU A 197 -33.33 3.74 12.80
C GLU A 197 -34.23 3.05 13.85
N ASN A 198 -34.80 1.89 13.51
CA ASN A 198 -35.67 1.09 14.38
C ASN A 198 -34.92 -0.06 15.07
N HIS A 199 -33.58 -0.05 15.02
CA HIS A 199 -32.72 -1.11 15.56
C HIS A 199 -32.88 -2.48 14.88
N GLN A 200 -33.35 -2.51 13.64
CA GLN A 200 -33.43 -3.75 12.85
C GLN A 200 -32.17 -3.92 12.01
N VAL A 201 -31.62 -5.12 11.98
CA VAL A 201 -30.46 -5.45 11.15
C VAL A 201 -30.80 -5.23 9.68
N ILE A 202 -29.97 -4.45 9.00
CA ILE A 202 -30.13 -4.19 7.57
C ILE A 202 -29.98 -5.51 6.80
N PRO A 203 -31.03 -5.96 6.09
CA PRO A 203 -30.98 -7.22 5.35
C PRO A 203 -29.85 -7.23 4.32
N ASN A 204 -29.17 -8.37 4.20
CA ASN A 204 -28.10 -8.59 3.22
C ASN A 204 -26.92 -7.60 3.29
N PHE A 205 -26.73 -6.87 4.39
CA PHE A 205 -25.64 -5.89 4.49
C PHE A 205 -24.25 -6.51 4.26
N ILE A 206 -23.93 -7.58 5.00
CA ILE A 206 -22.64 -8.28 4.86
C ILE A 206 -22.54 -9.06 3.55
N GLN A 207 -23.65 -9.65 3.12
CA GLN A 207 -23.76 -10.37 1.85
C GLN A 207 -23.48 -9.45 0.66
N GLY A 208 -24.05 -8.25 0.65
CA GLY A 208 -23.81 -7.26 -0.41
C GLY A 208 -22.38 -6.72 -0.45
N ILE A 209 -21.68 -6.70 0.70
CA ILE A 209 -20.23 -6.43 0.72
C ILE A 209 -19.47 -7.59 0.09
N ALA A 210 -19.81 -8.84 0.45
CA ALA A 210 -19.17 -10.05 -0.06
C ALA A 210 -19.28 -10.14 -1.59
N GLU A 211 -20.47 -9.94 -2.15
CA GLU A 211 -20.76 -10.02 -3.60
C GLU A 211 -19.92 -9.07 -4.46
N ARG A 212 -19.46 -7.95 -3.88
CA ARG A 212 -18.59 -7.00 -4.57
C ARG A 212 -17.13 -7.43 -4.58
N GLN A 213 -16.72 -8.32 -3.69
CA GLN A 213 -15.33 -8.76 -3.56
C GLN A 213 -14.94 -9.75 -4.66
N PRO A 214 -13.67 -9.72 -5.12
CA PRO A 214 -13.17 -10.67 -6.12
C PRO A 214 -13.37 -12.13 -5.70
N PHE A 215 -13.07 -12.48 -4.44
CA PHE A 215 -13.15 -13.87 -3.98
C PHE A 215 -14.57 -14.46 -4.15
N TYR A 216 -15.61 -13.67 -3.90
CA TYR A 216 -16.99 -14.13 -4.00
C TYR A 216 -17.39 -14.31 -5.47
N LYS A 217 -16.98 -13.38 -6.34
CA LYS A 217 -17.17 -13.48 -7.79
C LYS A 217 -16.48 -14.71 -8.36
N ASP A 218 -15.26 -15.01 -7.91
CA ASP A 218 -14.52 -16.20 -8.31
C ASP A 218 -15.18 -17.49 -7.82
N LEU A 219 -15.73 -17.51 -6.59
CA LEU A 219 -16.49 -18.64 -6.07
C LEU A 219 -17.75 -18.90 -6.89
N VAL A 220 -18.51 -17.87 -7.21
CA VAL A 220 -19.71 -17.99 -8.06
C VAL A 220 -19.34 -18.47 -9.46
N ALA A 221 -18.26 -17.95 -10.05
CA ALA A 221 -17.77 -18.40 -11.36
C ALA A 221 -17.31 -19.87 -11.35
N ARG A 222 -16.76 -20.34 -10.22
CA ARG A 222 -16.33 -21.74 -10.04
C ARG A 222 -17.50 -22.70 -9.80
N PHE A 223 -18.59 -22.21 -9.22
CA PHE A 223 -19.77 -23.00 -8.85
C PHE A 223 -21.09 -22.38 -9.37
N PRO A 224 -21.24 -22.20 -10.69
CA PRO A 224 -22.33 -21.41 -11.27
C PRO A 224 -23.73 -21.96 -10.95
N ASP A 225 -23.90 -23.28 -10.91
CA ASP A 225 -25.19 -23.95 -10.64
C ASP A 225 -25.28 -24.54 -9.22
N ASN A 226 -24.30 -24.27 -8.35
CA ASN A 226 -24.18 -24.89 -7.03
C ASN A 226 -24.13 -23.83 -5.90
N PRO A 227 -25.27 -23.18 -5.59
CA PRO A 227 -25.32 -22.15 -4.56
C PRO A 227 -24.92 -22.67 -3.17
N ASP A 228 -25.21 -23.95 -2.88
CA ASP A 228 -24.82 -24.58 -1.62
C ASP A 228 -23.30 -24.64 -1.45
N SER A 229 -22.56 -24.86 -2.54
CA SER A 229 -21.09 -24.87 -2.52
C SER A 229 -20.55 -23.46 -2.23
N VAL A 230 -21.12 -22.43 -2.87
CA VAL A 230 -20.75 -21.03 -2.60
C VAL A 230 -21.03 -20.70 -1.13
N ASN A 231 -22.19 -21.09 -0.61
CA ASN A 231 -22.57 -20.85 0.77
C ASN A 231 -21.65 -21.57 1.76
N TYR A 232 -21.25 -22.82 1.49
CA TYR A 232 -20.30 -23.55 2.30
C TYR A 232 -18.94 -22.84 2.38
N TYR A 233 -18.33 -22.49 1.24
CA TYR A 233 -17.03 -21.81 1.25
C TYR A 233 -17.08 -20.41 1.87
N TYR A 234 -18.22 -19.74 1.78
CA TYR A 234 -18.41 -18.40 2.31
C TYR A 234 -18.71 -18.38 3.82
N LYS A 235 -19.64 -19.22 4.30
CA LYS A 235 -20.19 -19.16 5.65
C LYS A 235 -19.71 -20.27 6.59
N GLU A 236 -19.22 -21.39 6.07
CA GLU A 236 -18.90 -22.57 6.90
C GLU A 236 -17.41 -22.93 6.88
N TRP A 237 -16.73 -22.75 5.74
CA TRP A 237 -15.33 -23.09 5.62
C TRP A 237 -14.44 -22.13 6.42
N VAL A 238 -13.80 -22.67 7.45
CA VAL A 238 -12.83 -21.95 8.28
C VAL A 238 -11.43 -22.09 7.67
N HIS A 239 -10.81 -20.95 7.36
CA HIS A 239 -9.47 -20.90 6.77
C HIS A 239 -8.68 -19.71 7.32
N PRO A 240 -7.34 -19.70 7.19
CA PRO A 240 -6.54 -18.56 7.61
C PRO A 240 -6.87 -17.33 6.75
N VAL A 241 -7.22 -16.23 7.41
CA VAL A 241 -7.44 -14.91 6.81
C VAL A 241 -6.56 -13.87 7.50
N LYS A 242 -6.04 -12.91 6.73
CA LYS A 242 -5.30 -11.77 7.26
C LYS A 242 -6.27 -10.64 7.57
N VAL A 243 -6.19 -10.09 8.78
CA VAL A 243 -7.02 -9.00 9.27
C VAL A 243 -6.19 -7.97 10.03
N PHE A 244 -6.73 -6.77 10.19
CA PHE A 244 -6.09 -5.69 10.93
C PHE A 244 -6.27 -5.82 12.45
N ASP A 245 -5.24 -5.49 13.22
CA ASP A 245 -5.25 -5.36 14.66
C ASP A 245 -4.47 -4.10 15.07
N TYR A 246 -5.02 -3.30 15.98
CA TYR A 246 -4.40 -2.03 16.37
C TYR A 246 -3.03 -2.18 17.03
N ASP A 247 -2.79 -3.29 17.73
CA ASP A 247 -1.55 -3.51 18.48
C ASP A 247 -0.50 -4.22 17.61
N LYS A 248 -0.95 -5.18 16.79
CA LYS A 248 -0.06 -6.07 16.03
C LYS A 248 0.03 -5.74 14.54
N GLY A 249 -0.77 -4.81 14.03
CA GLY A 249 -0.86 -4.54 12.59
C GLY A 249 -1.60 -5.67 11.88
N SER A 250 -0.96 -6.36 10.93
CA SER A 250 -1.60 -7.48 10.24
C SER A 250 -1.45 -8.77 11.04
N ILE A 251 -2.56 -9.45 11.33
CA ILE A 251 -2.58 -10.75 12.00
C ILE A 251 -3.35 -11.78 11.17
N THR A 252 -2.99 -13.05 11.31
CA THR A 252 -3.72 -14.16 10.68
C THR A 252 -4.60 -14.83 11.71
N ILE A 253 -5.88 -15.00 11.39
CA ILE A 253 -6.86 -15.72 12.22
C ILE A 253 -7.57 -16.76 11.35
N ASN A 254 -7.88 -17.93 11.90
CA ASN A 254 -8.74 -18.90 11.25
C ASN A 254 -10.21 -18.54 11.50
N MET A 255 -10.94 -18.12 10.47
CA MET A 255 -12.37 -17.84 10.53
C MET A 255 -13.02 -18.04 9.15
N THR A 256 -14.33 -17.88 9.07
CA THR A 256 -15.07 -17.96 7.80
C THR A 256 -14.89 -16.66 7.01
N SER A 257 -15.16 -16.71 5.71
CA SER A 257 -15.11 -15.49 4.88
C SER A 257 -16.15 -14.46 5.34
N GLU A 258 -17.35 -14.89 5.72
CA GLU A 258 -18.36 -14.01 6.31
C GLU A 258 -17.85 -13.32 7.59
N ASP A 259 -17.30 -14.08 8.54
CA ASP A 259 -16.76 -13.51 9.78
C ASP A 259 -15.61 -12.54 9.52
N SER A 260 -14.77 -12.80 8.51
CA SER A 260 -13.68 -11.89 8.13
C SER A 260 -14.20 -10.54 7.63
N ILE A 261 -15.30 -10.54 6.87
CA ILE A 261 -15.96 -9.31 6.40
C ILE A 261 -16.59 -8.58 7.58
N LYS A 262 -17.29 -9.29 8.47
CA LYS A 262 -17.85 -8.70 9.71
C LYS A 262 -16.74 -8.08 10.56
N TYR A 263 -15.61 -8.77 10.72
CA TYR A 263 -14.46 -8.31 11.48
C TYR A 263 -13.87 -7.01 10.91
N MET A 264 -13.69 -6.94 9.59
CA MET A 264 -13.12 -5.77 8.93
C MET A 264 -14.11 -4.60 8.82
N THR A 265 -15.41 -4.88 8.71
CA THR A 265 -16.47 -3.85 8.59
C THR A 265 -16.76 -3.13 9.90
N THR A 266 -16.40 -3.75 11.04
CA THR A 266 -16.60 -3.16 12.37
C THR A 266 -15.48 -2.22 12.81
N PHE A 267 -14.55 -1.85 11.90
CA PHE A 267 -13.55 -0.83 12.18
C PHE A 267 -14.10 0.56 11.92
N MET A 268 -13.92 1.44 12.90
CA MET A 268 -14.17 2.86 12.76
C MET A 268 -13.03 3.47 11.97
N HIS A 269 -13.33 4.51 11.20
CA HIS A 269 -12.38 5.15 10.31
C HIS A 269 -12.34 6.65 10.51
N SER A 270 -11.25 7.29 10.10
CA SER A 270 -11.12 8.74 10.13
C SER A 270 -10.21 9.23 9.01
N ALA A 271 -10.25 10.53 8.75
CA ALA A 271 -9.32 11.22 7.87
C ALA A 271 -8.80 12.47 8.57
N PHE A 272 -7.61 12.93 8.18
CA PHE A 272 -7.03 14.17 8.68
C PHE A 272 -6.20 14.84 7.59
N VAL A 273 -6.34 16.16 7.45
CA VAL A 273 -5.50 17.00 6.60
C VAL A 273 -5.07 18.23 7.37
N ALA A 274 -3.80 18.59 7.24
CA ALA A 274 -3.29 19.90 7.62
C ALA A 274 -2.72 20.59 6.38
N MET A 275 -3.11 21.84 6.16
CA MET A 275 -2.66 22.66 5.05
C MET A 275 -2.37 24.08 5.48
N GLU A 276 -1.47 24.74 4.76
CA GLU A 276 -1.19 26.16 4.91
C GLU A 276 -2.32 26.99 4.23
N PRO A 277 -3.06 27.82 4.96
CA PRO A 277 -4.21 28.54 4.40
C PRO A 277 -3.86 29.52 3.28
N GLN A 278 -2.67 30.12 3.33
CA GLN A 278 -2.25 31.16 2.38
C GLN A 278 -1.83 30.59 1.03
N THR A 279 -1.23 29.41 1.01
CA THR A 279 -0.64 28.80 -0.20
C THR A 279 -1.37 27.56 -0.67
N GLY A 280 -2.21 26.96 0.19
CA GLY A 280 -2.80 25.66 -0.06
C GLY A 280 -1.83 24.48 0.12
N ALA A 281 -0.59 24.72 0.55
CA ALA A 281 0.41 23.67 0.69
C ALA A 281 -0.01 22.64 1.76
N VAL A 282 -0.24 21.39 1.33
CA VAL A 282 -0.57 20.27 2.24
C VAL A 282 0.68 19.89 3.03
N LYS A 283 0.59 19.92 4.36
CA LYS A 283 1.71 19.62 5.27
C LYS A 283 1.59 18.25 5.92
N ALA A 284 0.37 17.76 6.14
CA ALA A 284 0.10 16.41 6.63
C ALA A 284 -1.21 15.88 6.05
N TRP A 285 -1.28 14.57 5.83
CA TRP A 285 -2.38 13.90 5.15
C TRP A 285 -2.51 12.45 5.63
N VAL A 286 -3.62 12.13 6.29
CA VAL A 286 -3.96 10.81 6.81
C VAL A 286 -5.28 10.40 6.18
N GLY A 287 -5.22 9.46 5.23
CA GLY A 287 -6.39 8.97 4.52
C GLY A 287 -7.22 7.92 5.26
N ASP A 288 -6.59 7.18 6.18
CA ASP A 288 -7.24 6.29 7.13
C ASP A 288 -6.24 5.82 8.19
N ILE A 289 -6.68 4.90 9.05
CA ILE A 289 -5.89 4.29 10.12
C ILE A 289 -4.72 3.46 9.59
N ASP A 290 -4.94 2.68 8.53
CA ASP A 290 -3.93 1.78 7.98
C ASP A 290 -4.08 1.59 6.48
N PHE A 291 -3.05 1.97 5.74
CA PHE A 291 -3.04 1.94 4.27
C PHE A 291 -3.03 0.52 3.69
N ASP A 292 -2.39 -0.42 4.38
CA ASP A 292 -2.19 -1.76 3.85
C ASP A 292 -3.51 -2.56 3.89
N HIS A 293 -4.40 -2.23 4.83
CA HIS A 293 -5.73 -2.85 4.96
C HIS A 293 -6.84 -2.02 4.27
N TRP A 294 -6.76 -0.69 4.25
CA TRP A 294 -7.76 0.17 3.60
C TRP A 294 -7.12 1.22 2.69
N LYS A 295 -6.94 0.88 1.41
CA LYS A 295 -6.36 1.81 0.43
C LYS A 295 -7.26 2.98 0.04
N TYR A 296 -8.55 2.93 0.37
CA TYR A 296 -9.50 4.00 0.03
C TYR A 296 -9.25 5.22 0.91
N ASP A 297 -8.82 6.31 0.27
CA ASP A 297 -8.48 7.57 0.93
C ASP A 297 -9.75 8.33 1.37
N LYS A 298 -9.95 8.43 2.69
CA LYS A 298 -11.12 9.11 3.26
C LYS A 298 -10.99 10.62 3.29
N VAL A 299 -9.81 11.20 3.03
CA VAL A 299 -9.70 12.64 2.81
C VAL A 299 -10.50 13.06 1.60
N THR A 300 -10.49 12.24 0.56
CA THR A 300 -11.24 12.49 -0.69
C THR A 300 -12.68 11.98 -0.66
N ALA A 301 -13.13 11.40 0.46
CA ALA A 301 -14.47 10.84 0.56
C ALA A 301 -15.53 11.91 0.83
N GLU A 302 -16.61 11.88 0.06
CA GLU A 302 -17.76 12.77 0.27
C GLU A 302 -18.53 12.37 1.53
N ARG A 303 -18.76 13.35 2.42
CA ARG A 303 -19.52 13.20 3.67
C ARG A 303 -20.32 14.46 3.94
N GLN A 304 -21.46 14.30 4.59
CA GLN A 304 -22.24 15.44 5.07
C GLN A 304 -21.44 16.19 6.17
N PRO A 305 -21.23 17.51 6.05
CA PRO A 305 -20.42 18.28 7.01
C PRO A 305 -21.14 18.51 8.35
N GLY A 306 -22.47 18.34 8.39
CA GLY A 306 -23.28 18.59 9.58
C GLY A 306 -23.08 20.02 10.11
N SER A 307 -22.97 20.15 11.43
CA SER A 307 -22.84 21.47 12.08
C SER A 307 -21.56 22.24 11.72
N THR A 308 -20.54 21.61 11.13
CA THR A 308 -19.33 22.35 10.69
C THR A 308 -19.64 23.33 9.56
N PHE A 309 -20.68 23.08 8.75
CA PHE A 309 -21.12 23.97 7.70
C PHE A 309 -21.69 25.31 8.23
N LYS A 310 -22.12 25.34 9.50
CA LYS A 310 -22.68 26.54 10.12
C LYS A 310 -21.70 27.72 10.05
N LEU A 311 -20.39 27.48 10.06
CA LEU A 311 -19.38 28.53 9.92
C LEU A 311 -19.61 29.37 8.66
N PHE A 312 -19.86 28.75 7.51
CA PHE A 312 -20.12 29.47 6.27
C PHE A 312 -21.43 30.27 6.32
N VAL A 313 -22.46 29.71 6.94
CA VAL A 313 -23.76 30.39 7.14
C VAL A 313 -23.58 31.65 8.00
N TYR A 314 -22.83 31.55 9.10
CA TYR A 314 -22.54 32.69 9.96
C TYR A 314 -21.60 33.71 9.28
N THR A 315 -20.63 33.28 8.48
CA THR A 315 -19.79 34.19 7.70
C THR A 315 -20.62 35.00 6.71
N GLU A 316 -21.56 34.36 6.00
CA GLU A 316 -22.44 35.08 5.07
C GLU A 316 -23.38 36.03 5.80
N ALA A 317 -23.93 35.63 6.94
CA ALA A 317 -24.67 36.52 7.81
C ALA A 317 -23.86 37.77 8.17
N MET A 318 -22.57 37.62 8.50
CA MET A 318 -21.68 38.75 8.79
C MET A 318 -21.39 39.62 7.55
N ASN A 319 -21.23 39.01 6.38
CA ASN A 319 -21.10 39.76 5.11
C ASN A 319 -22.32 40.63 4.83
N GLN A 320 -23.51 40.18 5.24
CA GLN A 320 -24.76 40.92 5.13
C GLN A 320 -24.96 41.98 6.23
N GLY A 321 -23.93 42.22 7.05
CA GLY A 321 -23.90 43.28 8.06
C GLY A 321 -24.25 42.84 9.48
N LEU A 322 -24.48 41.54 9.72
CA LEU A 322 -24.71 41.04 11.07
C LEU A 322 -23.41 40.98 11.87
N THR A 323 -23.50 41.26 13.16
CA THR A 323 -22.36 41.21 14.07
C THR A 323 -22.44 40.00 15.01
N PRO A 324 -21.32 39.52 15.57
CA PRO A 324 -21.34 38.49 16.61
C PRO A 324 -22.18 38.84 17.85
N CYS A 325 -22.48 40.13 18.06
CA CYS A 325 -23.29 40.61 19.19
C CYS A 325 -24.79 40.67 18.88
N ASP A 326 -25.19 40.46 17.62
CA ASP A 326 -26.60 40.51 17.23
C ASP A 326 -27.34 39.31 17.81
N LYS A 327 -28.39 39.60 18.58
CA LYS A 327 -29.19 38.57 19.22
C LYS A 327 -30.08 37.88 18.19
N ARG A 328 -30.16 36.55 18.31
CA ARG A 328 -31.09 35.71 17.55
C ARG A 328 -31.98 34.96 18.52
N ARG A 329 -33.24 34.77 18.14
CA ARG A 329 -34.19 33.98 18.91
C ARG A 329 -33.96 32.51 18.61
N ASP A 330 -33.58 31.76 19.63
CA ASP A 330 -33.51 30.30 19.57
C ASP A 330 -34.87 29.76 20.04
N GLU A 331 -35.72 29.43 19.09
CA GLU A 331 -37.04 28.87 19.36
C GLU A 331 -37.41 27.80 18.35
N TYR A 332 -38.45 27.04 18.66
CA TYR A 332 -39.01 26.06 17.74
C TYR A 332 -39.43 26.75 16.43
N ILE A 333 -38.95 26.20 15.32
CA ILE A 333 -39.32 26.60 13.97
C ILE A 333 -39.86 25.39 13.20
N SER A 334 -40.87 25.64 12.37
CA SER A 334 -41.38 24.68 11.39
C SER A 334 -41.20 25.30 10.00
N MET A 335 -40.63 24.54 9.07
CA MET A 335 -40.44 24.95 7.69
C MET A 335 -41.01 23.87 6.78
N GLU A 336 -41.83 24.25 5.81
CA GLU A 336 -42.18 23.37 4.69
C GLU A 336 -40.96 23.27 3.78
N VAL A 337 -40.38 22.07 3.69
CA VAL A 337 -39.28 21.78 2.76
C VAL A 337 -39.91 21.12 1.54
N TYR A 338 -39.87 21.81 0.39
CA TYR A 338 -40.39 21.34 -0.89
C TYR A 338 -39.39 20.46 -1.63
#